data_AF-A0A922MPA6-F1
#
_entry.id   AF-A0A922MPA6-F1
#
_cell.length_a   1.000
_cell.length_b   1.000
_cell.length_c   1.000
_cell.angle_alpha   90.00
_cell.angle_beta   90.00
_cell.angle_gamma   90.00
#
_symmetry.space_group_name_H-M   'P 1'
#
loop_
_entity.id
_entity.type
_entity.pdbx_description
1 polymer ?
#
loop_
_entity_poly.entity_id
_entity_poly.type
_entity_poly.pdbx_seq_one_letter_code
_entity_poly.pdbx_strand_id
1 'polypeptide(L)'
;MPFVQRAVEPKFLSRTSLRDNDGQPRVADEELQAVTNCTLSNALRQLASLVLLAEDIFSELTVQLQDITERSKVAQTKIIKINELVEQYDPKKVPVREYLQSLYMSWLCLVNIKILNLVSDTRPVIA
;
A
#
# COMPACT_ATOMS: atom_id res chain seq x y z
N MET A 1 -7.18 19.01 63.27
CA MET A 1 -8.39 18.25 62.90
C MET A 1 -7.95 16.94 62.27
N PRO A 2 -8.30 15.75 62.84
CA PRO A 2 -7.90 14.48 62.25
C PRO A 2 -8.73 14.20 60.99
N PHE A 3 -8.08 13.72 59.94
CA PHE A 3 -8.74 13.43 58.67
C PHE A 3 -9.59 12.15 58.76
N VAL A 4 -10.78 12.17 58.16
CA VAL A 4 -11.63 10.97 58.04
C VAL A 4 -10.93 9.94 57.16
N GLN A 5 -10.53 8.83 57.74
CA GLN A 5 -9.93 7.72 57.02
C GLN A 5 -11.04 6.97 56.27
N ARG A 6 -11.02 7.02 54.94
CA ARG A 6 -11.95 6.26 54.08
C ARG A 6 -11.23 4.99 53.63
N ALA A 7 -11.58 3.85 54.22
CA ALA A 7 -11.15 2.55 53.72
C ALA A 7 -12.09 2.12 52.58
N VAL A 8 -11.52 1.72 51.45
CA VAL A 8 -12.25 1.17 50.30
C VAL A 8 -11.91 -0.31 50.20
N GLU A 9 -12.93 -1.15 50.18
CA GLU A 9 -12.77 -2.60 50.06
C GLU A 9 -13.40 -3.11 48.77
N PRO A 10 -12.79 -4.09 48.10
CA PRO A 10 -13.34 -4.70 46.91
C PRO A 10 -14.59 -5.52 47.24
N LYS A 11 -15.68 -5.32 46.49
CA LYS A 11 -16.94 -6.07 46.65
C LYS A 11 -17.04 -7.29 45.74
N PHE A 12 -16.43 -7.21 44.56
CA PHE A 12 -16.51 -8.23 43.52
C PHE A 12 -15.12 -8.55 42.97
N LEU A 13 -14.90 -9.81 42.62
CA LEU A 13 -13.77 -10.28 41.85
C LEU A 13 -14.29 -11.02 40.62
N SER A 14 -13.91 -10.56 39.43
CA SER A 14 -14.47 -11.03 38.16
C SER A 14 -16.00 -10.93 38.14
N ARG A 15 -16.70 -12.06 38.23
CA ARG A 15 -18.19 -12.14 38.21
C ARG A 15 -18.76 -12.66 39.53
N THR A 16 -17.94 -12.76 40.58
CA THR A 16 -18.31 -13.36 41.87
C THR A 16 -18.24 -12.32 42.99
N SER A 17 -19.24 -12.30 43.88
CA SER A 17 -19.24 -11.46 45.08
C SER A 17 -18.29 -12.02 46.13
N LEU A 18 -17.43 -11.18 46.69
CA LEU A 18 -16.47 -11.57 47.74
C LEU A 18 -17.15 -11.72 49.12
N ARG A 19 -18.35 -11.14 49.28
CA ARG A 19 -19.14 -11.19 50.52
C ARG A 19 -20.55 -11.71 50.26
N ASP A 20 -21.12 -12.35 51.27
CA ASP A 20 -22.52 -12.78 51.23
C ASP A 20 -23.48 -11.65 51.64
N ASN A 21 -24.79 -11.88 51.50
CA ASN A 21 -25.83 -10.93 51.90
C ASN A 21 -25.73 -10.53 53.38
N ASP A 22 -25.19 -11.43 54.23
CA ASP A 22 -24.96 -11.21 55.66
C ASP A 22 -23.58 -10.58 55.98
N GLY A 23 -22.83 -10.17 54.95
CA GLY A 23 -21.54 -9.47 55.10
C GLY A 23 -20.34 -10.36 55.40
N GLN A 24 -20.54 -11.68 55.50
CA GLN A 24 -19.46 -12.65 55.72
C GLN A 24 -18.61 -12.87 54.46
N PRO A 25 -17.28 -13.03 54.57
CA PRO A 25 -16.44 -13.35 53.44
C PRO A 25 -16.82 -14.73 52.88
N ARG A 26 -17.11 -14.79 51.58
CA ARG A 26 -17.49 -16.03 50.88
C ARG A 26 -16.29 -16.82 50.38
N VAL A 27 -15.12 -16.19 50.33
CA VAL A 27 -13.92 -16.71 49.70
C VAL A 27 -13.02 -17.28 50.78
N ALA A 28 -12.60 -18.52 50.61
CA ALA A 28 -11.67 -19.18 51.51
C ALA A 28 -10.25 -18.62 51.33
N ASP A 29 -9.37 -18.84 52.32
CA ASP A 29 -7.95 -18.49 52.19
C ASP A 29 -7.37 -19.15 50.92
N GLU A 30 -6.46 -18.43 50.23
CA GLU A 30 -5.78 -18.82 48.97
C GLU A 30 -6.62 -18.82 47.67
N GLU A 31 -7.95 -18.85 47.71
CA GLU A 31 -8.78 -18.82 46.49
C GLU A 31 -8.55 -17.55 45.65
N LEU A 32 -8.34 -16.40 46.33
CA LEU A 32 -7.98 -15.15 45.67
C LEU A 32 -6.64 -15.27 44.91
N GLN A 33 -5.65 -15.91 45.52
CA GLN A 33 -4.35 -16.11 44.88
C GLN A 33 -4.46 -17.04 43.67
N ALA A 34 -5.29 -18.08 43.75
CA ALA A 34 -5.57 -18.98 42.64
C ALA A 34 -6.25 -18.24 41.47
N VAL A 35 -7.24 -17.39 41.72
CA VAL A 35 -7.92 -16.57 40.70
C VAL A 35 -6.95 -15.58 40.05
N THR A 36 -6.12 -14.91 40.84
CA THR A 36 -5.10 -13.99 40.32
C THR A 36 -4.09 -14.73 39.43
N ASN A 37 -3.58 -15.88 39.86
CA ASN A 37 -2.63 -16.67 39.08
C ASN A 37 -3.24 -17.22 37.78
N CYS A 38 -4.50 -17.67 37.85
CA CYS A 38 -5.25 -18.11 36.66
C CYS A 38 -5.45 -16.94 35.67
N THR A 39 -5.83 -15.77 36.18
CA THR A 39 -6.01 -14.56 35.36
C THR A 39 -4.71 -14.16 34.69
N LEU A 40 -3.58 -14.17 35.42
CA LEU A 40 -2.26 -13.86 34.89
C LEU A 40 -1.82 -14.88 33.84
N SER A 41 -1.98 -16.17 34.11
CA SER A 41 -1.66 -17.24 33.16
C SER A 41 -2.48 -17.15 31.87
N ASN A 42 -3.77 -16.78 31.98
CA ASN A 42 -4.63 -16.55 30.83
C ASN A 42 -4.19 -15.31 30.03
N ALA A 43 -3.82 -14.22 30.70
CA ALA A 43 -3.30 -13.02 30.03
C ALA A 43 -1.99 -13.33 29.27
N LEU A 44 -1.06 -14.07 29.89
CA LEU A 44 0.17 -14.51 29.22
C LEU A 44 -0.12 -15.39 28.00
N ARG A 45 -1.10 -16.31 28.10
CA ARG A 45 -1.50 -17.13 26.95
C ARG A 45 -2.08 -16.29 25.81
N GLN A 46 -2.91 -15.30 26.13
CA GLN A 46 -3.47 -14.38 25.13
C GLN A 46 -2.37 -13.55 24.45
N LEU A 47 -1.40 -13.05 25.22
CA LEU A 47 -0.25 -12.34 24.66
C LEU A 47 0.61 -13.24 23.76
N ALA A 48 0.86 -14.49 24.16
CA ALA A 48 1.57 -15.45 23.33
C ALA A 48 0.83 -15.71 22.00
N SER A 49 -0.50 -15.88 22.04
CA SER A 49 -1.31 -16.01 20.81
C SER A 49 -1.24 -14.77 19.93
N LEU A 50 -1.20 -13.56 20.52
CA LEU A 50 -1.07 -12.31 19.77
C LEU A 50 0.30 -12.21 19.07
N VAL A 51 1.37 -12.62 19.75
CA VAL A 51 2.73 -12.63 19.17
C VAL A 51 2.82 -13.61 18.00
N LEU A 52 2.22 -14.80 18.12
CA LEU A 52 2.17 -15.76 17.02
C LEU A 52 1.42 -15.20 15.81
N LEU A 53 0.29 -14.53 16.03
CA LEU A 53 -0.44 -13.88 14.94
C LEU A 53 0.38 -12.74 14.30
N ALA A 54 1.11 -11.96 15.10
CA ALA A 54 1.98 -10.92 14.58
C ALA A 54 3.11 -11.49 13.72
N GLU A 55 3.71 -12.61 14.15
CA GLU A 55 4.74 -13.32 13.38
C GLU A 55 4.20 -13.76 12.01
N ASP A 56 2.99 -14.34 11.97
CA ASP A 56 2.37 -14.75 10.71
C ASP A 56 2.19 -13.57 9.75
N ILE A 57 1.71 -12.42 10.26
CA ILE A 57 1.55 -11.18 9.47
C ILE A 57 2.91 -10.70 8.94
N PHE A 58 3.92 -10.61 9.80
CA PHE A 58 5.24 -10.12 9.39
C PHE A 58 5.95 -11.07 8.41
N SER A 59 5.75 -12.37 8.56
CA SER A 59 6.23 -13.40 7.63
C SER A 59 5.64 -13.19 6.24
N GLU A 60 4.31 -13.06 6.14
CA GLU A 60 3.63 -12.81 4.86
C GLU A 60 4.08 -11.49 4.21
N LEU A 61 4.15 -10.41 4.99
CA LEU A 61 4.63 -9.11 4.50
C LEU A 61 6.07 -9.19 4.00
N THR A 62 6.93 -9.95 4.67
CA THR A 62 8.33 -10.13 4.26
C THR A 62 8.41 -10.82 2.90
N VAL A 63 7.61 -11.86 2.66
CA VAL A 63 7.54 -12.54 1.36
C VAL A 63 7.07 -11.59 0.27
N GLN A 64 6.01 -10.81 0.53
CA GLN A 64 5.50 -9.83 -0.45
C GLN A 64 6.53 -8.74 -0.76
N LEU A 65 7.25 -8.23 0.25
CA LEU A 65 8.31 -7.25 0.07
C LEU A 65 9.50 -7.81 -0.71
N GLN A 66 9.83 -9.09 -0.53
CA GLN A 66 10.87 -9.76 -1.31
C GLN A 66 10.49 -9.83 -2.79
N ASP A 67 9.25 -10.22 -3.14
CA ASP A 67 8.77 -10.22 -4.54
C ASP A 67 8.87 -8.82 -5.17
N ILE A 68 8.40 -7.79 -4.45
CA ILE A 68 8.47 -6.41 -4.92
C ILE A 68 9.93 -5.98 -5.12
N THR A 69 10.82 -6.35 -4.20
CA THR A 69 12.26 -6.03 -4.29
C THR A 69 12.90 -6.69 -5.51
N GLU A 70 12.60 -7.96 -5.78
CA GLU A 70 13.12 -8.67 -6.96
C GLU A 70 12.64 -8.01 -8.25
N ARG A 71 11.34 -7.73 -8.36
CA ARG A 71 10.76 -7.05 -9.53
C ARG A 71 11.33 -5.66 -9.73
N SER A 72 11.52 -4.91 -8.64
CA SER A 72 12.15 -3.59 -8.66
C SER A 72 13.59 -3.66 -9.16
N LYS A 73 14.37 -4.65 -8.71
CA LYS A 73 15.74 -4.89 -9.17
C LYS A 73 15.80 -5.22 -10.67
N VAL A 74 14.88 -6.06 -11.16
CA VAL A 74 14.76 -6.36 -12.60
C VAL A 74 14.43 -5.10 -13.38
N ALA A 75 13.47 -4.30 -12.92
CA ALA A 75 13.11 -3.04 -13.56
C ALA A 75 14.29 -2.06 -13.59
N GLN A 76 14.99 -1.89 -12.47
CA GLN A 76 16.19 -1.06 -12.37
C GLN A 76 17.27 -1.51 -13.36
N THR A 77 17.51 -2.82 -13.47
CA THR A 77 18.47 -3.37 -14.43
C THR A 77 18.08 -3.04 -15.88
N LYS A 78 16.79 -3.14 -16.22
CA LYS A 78 16.29 -2.76 -17.56
C LYS A 78 16.45 -1.27 -17.81
N ILE A 79 16.16 -0.42 -16.82
CA ILE A 79 16.33 1.03 -16.92
C ILE A 79 17.80 1.38 -17.17
N ILE A 80 18.73 0.77 -16.44
CA ILE A 80 20.18 1.00 -16.63
C ILE A 80 20.58 0.62 -18.06
N LYS A 81 20.20 -0.57 -18.54
CA LYS A 81 20.49 -1.00 -19.92
C LYS A 81 19.92 -0.04 -20.96
N ILE A 82 18.69 0.42 -20.77
CA ILE A 82 18.07 1.39 -21.68
C ILE A 82 18.84 2.72 -21.64
N ASN A 83 19.25 3.18 -20.46
CA ASN A 83 20.01 4.41 -20.33
C ASN A 83 21.36 4.33 -21.06
N GLU A 84 22.09 3.22 -20.89
CA GLU A 84 23.33 2.95 -21.63
C GLU A 84 23.11 2.96 -23.15
N LEU A 85 22.02 2.33 -23.62
CA LEU A 85 21.66 2.33 -25.05
C LEU A 85 21.34 3.73 -25.56
N VAL A 86 20.65 4.55 -24.76
CA VAL A 86 20.29 5.94 -25.10
C VAL A 86 21.52 6.84 -25.09
N GLU A 87 22.45 6.68 -24.15
CA GLU A 87 23.71 7.44 -24.10
C GLU A 87 24.61 7.13 -25.30
N GLN A 88 24.64 5.88 -25.76
CA GLN A 88 25.41 5.45 -26.93
C GLN A 88 24.67 5.70 -28.25
N TYR A 89 23.42 6.17 -28.21
CA TYR A 89 22.58 6.35 -29.37
C TYR A 89 23.03 7.55 -30.20
N ASP A 90 23.37 7.31 -31.47
CA ASP A 90 23.69 8.36 -32.44
C ASP A 90 22.46 8.65 -33.33
N PRO A 91 21.78 9.80 -33.15
CA PRO A 91 20.58 10.14 -33.88
C PRO A 91 20.82 10.39 -35.38
N LYS A 92 22.06 10.54 -35.83
CA LYS A 92 22.39 10.75 -37.25
C LYS A 92 22.52 9.45 -38.04
N LYS A 93 22.67 8.30 -37.38
CA LYS A 93 22.83 6.99 -38.02
C LYS A 93 21.52 6.30 -38.35
N VAL A 94 20.41 6.72 -37.76
CA VAL A 94 19.09 6.15 -38.07
C VAL A 94 18.53 6.87 -39.29
N PRO A 95 18.45 6.22 -40.46
CA PRO A 95 17.83 6.83 -41.62
C PRO A 95 16.35 7.04 -41.29
N VAL A 96 15.93 8.30 -41.21
CA VAL A 96 14.51 8.63 -41.33
C VAL A 96 14.08 8.03 -42.65
N ARG A 97 13.13 7.10 -42.61
CA ARG A 97 12.67 6.39 -43.81
C ARG A 97 12.25 7.41 -44.85
N GLU A 98 13.07 7.54 -45.90
CA GLU A 98 12.94 8.58 -46.92
C GLU A 98 11.59 8.53 -47.63
N TYR A 99 10.90 7.39 -47.61
CA TYR A 99 9.55 7.28 -48.15
C TYR A 99 8.54 8.14 -47.39
N LEU A 100 8.73 8.45 -46.09
CA LEU A 100 7.83 9.37 -45.38
C LEU A 100 8.04 10.81 -45.87
N GLN A 101 9.28 11.21 -46.16
CA GLN A 101 9.56 12.50 -46.79
C GLN A 101 9.05 12.55 -48.23
N SER A 102 9.27 11.50 -49.02
CA SER A 102 8.79 11.41 -50.40
C SER A 102 7.25 11.42 -50.48
N LEU A 103 6.57 10.64 -49.62
CA LEU A 103 5.11 10.63 -49.54
C LEU A 103 4.56 11.96 -49.04
N TYR A 104 5.22 12.61 -48.07
CA TYR A 104 4.81 13.92 -47.57
C TYR A 104 4.98 15.01 -48.63
N MET A 105 6.07 14.98 -49.40
CA MET A 105 6.29 15.91 -50.52
C MET A 105 5.34 15.66 -51.69
N SER A 106 5.05 14.40 -52.00
CA SER A 106 4.06 14.02 -53.02
C SER A 106 2.64 14.45 -52.61
N TRP A 107 2.27 14.23 -51.33
CA TRP A 107 0.99 14.64 -50.79
C TRP A 107 0.85 16.17 -50.72
N LEU A 108 1.87 16.91 -50.28
CA LEU A 108 1.90 18.38 -50.34
C LEU A 108 1.77 18.91 -51.78
N CYS A 109 2.38 18.24 -52.75
CA CYS A 109 2.27 18.59 -54.16
C CYS A 109 0.84 18.37 -54.66
N LEU A 110 0.23 17.21 -54.35
CA LEU A 110 -1.16 16.90 -54.71
C LEU A 110 -2.17 17.85 -54.03
N VAL A 111 -1.95 18.20 -52.76
CA VAL A 111 -2.78 19.16 -52.03
C VAL A 111 -2.67 20.55 -52.65
N ASN A 112 -1.44 21.03 -52.97
CA ASN A 112 -1.27 22.31 -53.64
C ASN A 112 -1.92 22.35 -55.03
N ILE A 113 -1.80 21.28 -55.83
CA ILE A 113 -2.47 21.18 -57.14
C ILE A 113 -3.99 21.21 -56.99
N LYS A 114 -4.53 20.48 -56.00
CA LYS A 114 -5.98 20.47 -55.71
C LYS A 114 -6.48 21.86 -55.30
N ILE A 115 -5.73 22.57 -54.45
CA ILE A 115 -6.04 23.94 -54.03
C ILE A 115 -5.94 24.92 -55.20
N LEU A 116 -4.92 24.81 -56.07
CA LEU A 116 -4.78 25.66 -57.26
C LEU A 116 -5.94 25.48 -58.24
N ASN A 117 -6.39 24.23 -58.43
CA ASN A 117 -7.55 23.91 -59.26
C ASN A 117 -8.86 24.45 -58.65
N LEU A 118 -9.02 24.34 -57.32
CA LEU A 118 -10.16 24.93 -56.60
C LEU A 118 -10.20 26.46 -56.67
N VAL A 119 -9.04 27.13 -56.62
CA VAL A 119 -8.93 28.59 -56.79
C VAL A 119 -9.16 29.02 -58.24
N SER A 120 -8.80 28.18 -59.21
CA SER A 120 -9.00 28.45 -60.64
C SER A 120 -10.45 28.28 -61.09
N ASP A 121 -11.24 27.44 -60.41
CA ASP A 121 -12.68 27.24 -60.65
C ASP A 121 -13.55 28.38 -60.07
N THR A 122 -13.01 29.22 -59.20
CA THR A 122 -13.71 30.37 -58.62
C THR A 122 -13.45 31.70 -59.33
N ARG A 123 -13.16 31.70 -60.64
CA ARG A 123 -13.27 32.94 -61.43
C ARG A 123 -14.75 33.20 -61.75
N PRO A 124 -15.34 34.31 -61.27
CA PRO A 124 -16.73 34.62 -61.56
C PRO A 124 -16.90 34.89 -63.06
N VAL A 125 -17.96 34.31 -63.63
CA VAL A 125 -18.53 34.73 -64.90
C VAL A 125 -18.97 36.18 -64.73
N ILE A 126 -18.16 37.10 -65.25
CA ILE A 126 -18.55 38.51 -65.38
C ILE A 126 -19.45 38.58 -66.61
N ALA A 127 -20.72 38.89 -66.39
CA ALA A 127 -21.68 39.31 -67.41
C ALA A 127 -21.41 40.77 -67.80
#